data_AF-A0A6L5B9E9-F1
#
_entry.id   AF-A0A6L5B9E9-F1
#
_cell.length_a   1.000
_cell.length_b   1.000
_cell.length_c   1.000
_cell.angle_alpha   90.00
_cell.angle_beta   90.00
_cell.angle_gamma   90.00
#
_symmetry.space_group_name_H-M   'P 1'
#
loop_
_entity.id
_entity.type
_entity.pdbx_description
1 polymer ?
#
loop_
_entity_poly.entity_id
_entity_poly.type
_entity_poly.pdbx_seq_one_letter_code
_entity_poly.pdbx_strand_id
1 'polypeptide(L)'
;MLLTRLPQLNTHFQRLPFTKLDKSFNLCKPIFTFSLMASPSPSQSPIRVSSFSTNSPTPLSSKRVGTHNGSFHCDEALGCFMIRLTNRFFGAEIVRSRDPKVLEELDAVLDVGGVYDPSRDRYDHHQKGFGEVFGYGFNTKLSSAGLVYKHFGLEIMLKRFSLMKLILT
;
A
#
# COMPACT_ATOMS: atom_id res chain seq x y z
N MET A 1 -32.51 -5.40 -33.31
CA MET A 1 -31.33 -4.66 -33.80
C MET A 1 -31.65 -3.17 -33.78
N LEU A 2 -31.23 -2.46 -32.74
CA LEU A 2 -31.18 -0.98 -32.77
C LEU A 2 -29.89 -0.58 -32.06
N LEU A 3 -28.85 -0.33 -32.86
CA LEU A 3 -27.52 0.12 -32.44
C LEU A 3 -27.35 1.54 -32.96
N THR A 4 -27.43 2.54 -32.08
CA THR A 4 -26.92 3.89 -32.38
C THR A 4 -26.30 4.52 -31.13
N ARG A 5 -24.97 4.35 -31.07
CA ARG A 5 -23.91 5.31 -30.69
C ARG A 5 -24.03 6.05 -29.34
N LEU A 6 -23.24 5.59 -28.38
CA LEU A 6 -22.73 6.41 -27.27
C LEU A 6 -21.72 7.45 -27.79
N PRO A 7 -21.70 8.68 -27.25
CA PRO A 7 -20.69 9.67 -27.60
C PRO A 7 -19.34 9.32 -26.96
N GLN A 8 -18.29 9.29 -27.78
CA GLN A 8 -16.90 9.16 -27.39
C GLN A 8 -16.48 10.39 -26.55
N LEU A 9 -16.15 10.19 -25.28
CA LEU A 9 -15.51 11.23 -24.46
C LEU A 9 -14.06 11.39 -24.93
N ASN A 10 -13.79 12.50 -25.59
CA ASN A 10 -12.47 12.89 -26.03
C ASN A 10 -11.73 13.52 -24.83
N THR A 11 -10.95 12.74 -24.08
CA THR A 11 -10.17 13.26 -22.94
C THR A 11 -8.80 13.73 -23.42
N HIS A 12 -8.76 14.97 -23.89
CA HIS A 12 -7.51 15.71 -24.09
C HIS A 12 -6.92 16.04 -22.71
N PHE A 13 -6.09 15.16 -22.16
CA PHE A 13 -5.30 15.43 -20.96
C PHE A 13 -4.15 16.38 -21.35
N GLN A 14 -4.44 17.68 -21.37
CA GLN A 14 -3.40 18.70 -21.52
C GLN A 14 -2.53 18.72 -20.26
N ARG A 15 -1.21 18.73 -20.50
CA ARG A 15 -0.14 18.84 -19.50
C ARG A 15 -0.33 20.11 -18.67
N LEU A 16 -0.63 19.98 -17.38
CA LEU A 16 -0.45 21.08 -16.43
C LEU A 16 1.00 21.06 -15.93
N PRO A 17 1.73 22.18 -15.98
CA PRO A 17 3.09 22.25 -15.47
C PRO A 17 3.08 22.18 -13.93
N PHE A 18 3.73 21.16 -13.38
CA PHE A 18 4.03 21.08 -11.94
C PHE A 18 5.06 22.15 -11.60
N THR A 19 4.62 23.35 -11.20
CA THR A 19 5.50 24.38 -10.63
C THR A 19 5.41 24.35 -9.11
N LYS A 20 6.55 24.05 -8.49
CA LYS A 20 6.95 24.30 -7.09
C LYS A 20 6.05 23.72 -5.99
N LEU A 21 6.44 22.54 -5.51
CA LEU A 21 6.00 22.03 -4.21
C LEU A 21 6.70 22.82 -3.10
N ASP A 22 5.90 23.43 -2.23
CA ASP A 22 6.36 24.26 -1.12
C ASP A 22 7.03 23.40 -0.05
N LYS A 23 8.20 23.85 0.42
CA LYS A 23 9.05 23.13 1.38
C LYS A 23 8.58 23.48 2.79
N SER A 24 7.65 22.71 3.35
CA SER A 24 7.37 22.76 4.78
C SER A 24 6.78 21.44 5.27
N PHE A 25 7.66 20.47 5.50
CA PHE A 25 7.37 19.32 6.37
C PHE A 25 8.17 19.49 7.66
N ASN A 26 7.47 19.92 8.72
CA ASN A 26 8.01 19.93 10.07
C ASN A 26 8.11 18.49 10.58
N LEU A 27 9.35 18.05 10.82
CA LEU A 27 9.67 16.74 11.37
C LEU A 27 9.44 16.75 12.89
N CYS A 28 8.36 16.12 13.35
CA CYS A 28 8.17 15.81 14.77
C CYS A 28 9.23 14.80 15.23
N LYS A 29 9.96 15.18 16.29
CA LYS A 29 11.02 14.41 16.94
C LYS A 29 10.45 13.18 17.67
N PRO A 30 11.11 12.01 17.66
CA PRO A 30 10.82 10.96 18.62
C PRO A 30 11.61 11.20 19.92
N ILE A 31 10.89 11.37 21.03
CA ILE A 31 11.43 11.24 22.37
C ILE A 31 11.20 9.78 22.78
N PHE A 32 12.25 8.99 22.90
CA PHE A 32 12.22 7.73 23.64
C PHE A 32 13.44 7.67 24.56
N THR A 33 13.19 7.96 25.83
CA THR A 33 14.11 7.75 26.94
C THR A 33 14.09 6.27 27.30
N PHE A 34 15.23 5.59 27.21
CA PHE A 34 15.43 4.24 27.74
C PHE A 34 15.55 4.33 29.27
N SER A 35 14.65 3.67 30.00
CA SER A 35 14.82 3.41 31.44
C SER A 35 15.01 1.91 31.65
N LEU A 36 16.20 1.55 32.15
CA LEU A 36 16.60 0.20 32.49
C LEU A 36 16.14 -0.10 33.92
N MET A 37 15.27 -1.10 34.09
CA MET A 37 14.93 -1.65 35.42
C MET A 37 14.96 -3.18 35.34
N ALA A 38 15.93 -3.77 36.03
CA ALA A 38 16.01 -5.20 36.29
C ALA A 38 15.12 -5.55 37.49
N SER A 39 14.48 -6.72 37.47
CA SER A 39 13.91 -7.35 38.67
C SER A 39 13.81 -8.88 38.50
N PRO A 40 13.91 -9.66 39.60
CA PRO A 40 14.08 -11.11 39.56
C PRO A 40 12.77 -11.90 39.63
N SER A 41 12.85 -13.16 39.20
CA SER A 41 11.88 -14.26 39.36
C SER A 41 11.65 -14.63 40.84
N PRO A 42 10.50 -15.22 41.25
CA PRO A 42 10.29 -16.66 41.06
C PRO A 42 8.83 -17.15 40.82
N SER A 43 8.79 -18.42 40.41
CA SER A 43 7.70 -19.38 40.21
C SER A 43 6.45 -19.29 41.11
N GLN A 44 5.27 -19.54 40.51
CA GLN A 44 4.17 -20.34 41.07
C GLN A 44 3.10 -20.70 40.01
N SER A 45 2.33 -21.76 40.30
CA SER A 45 1.57 -22.71 39.46
C SER A 45 0.30 -22.21 38.74
N PRO A 46 -0.25 -22.96 37.75
CA PRO A 46 -1.39 -22.49 36.97
C PRO A 46 -2.72 -22.80 37.66
N ILE A 47 -3.46 -21.74 38.03
CA ILE A 47 -4.88 -21.81 38.35
C ILE A 47 -5.64 -21.74 37.01
N ARG A 48 -6.32 -22.84 36.65
CA ARG A 48 -7.19 -22.94 35.47
C ARG A 48 -8.49 -22.16 35.72
N VAL A 49 -8.48 -20.87 35.43
CA VAL A 49 -9.71 -20.09 35.24
C VAL A 49 -10.29 -20.43 33.87
N SER A 50 -11.50 -20.99 33.84
CA SER A 50 -12.28 -21.15 32.62
C SER A 50 -12.66 -19.77 32.09
N SER A 51 -11.93 -19.28 31.09
CA SER A 51 -12.32 -18.08 30.36
C SER A 51 -13.61 -18.36 29.60
N PHE A 52 -14.68 -17.67 30.01
CA PHE A 52 -15.88 -17.54 29.21
C PHE A 52 -15.46 -17.01 27.83
N SER A 53 -15.66 -17.82 26.78
CA SER A 53 -15.56 -17.37 25.40
C SER A 53 -16.73 -16.43 25.15
N THR A 54 -16.49 -15.13 25.31
CA THR A 54 -17.28 -14.13 24.63
C THR A 54 -16.93 -14.25 23.15
N ASN A 55 -17.91 -14.59 22.31
CA ASN A 55 -17.80 -14.49 20.87
C ASN A 55 -17.57 -13.01 20.52
N SER A 56 -16.30 -12.59 20.55
CA SER A 56 -15.88 -11.36 19.91
C SER A 56 -16.13 -11.52 18.41
N PRO A 57 -16.64 -10.48 17.72
CA PRO A 57 -16.70 -10.50 16.26
C PRO A 57 -15.28 -10.79 15.77
N THR A 58 -15.11 -11.87 15.02
CA THR A 58 -13.83 -12.19 14.39
C THR A 58 -13.33 -10.92 13.71
N PRO A 59 -12.13 -10.39 14.06
CA PRO A 59 -11.60 -9.24 13.35
C PRO A 59 -11.58 -9.63 11.88
N LEU A 60 -12.22 -8.83 11.02
CA LEU A 60 -12.06 -8.93 9.58
C LEU A 60 -10.56 -9.06 9.35
N SER A 61 -10.12 -10.23 8.87
CA SER A 61 -8.69 -10.52 8.73
C SER A 61 -8.07 -9.37 7.95
N SER A 62 -7.20 -8.60 8.62
CA SER A 62 -6.59 -7.43 8.01
C SER A 62 -5.76 -7.92 6.84
N LYS A 63 -5.97 -7.34 5.66
CA LYS A 63 -5.18 -7.68 4.47
C LYS A 63 -3.70 -7.49 4.75
N ARG A 64 -2.87 -8.28 4.09
CA ARG A 64 -1.41 -8.29 4.29
C ARG A 64 -0.71 -8.00 2.97
N VAL A 65 0.21 -7.03 3.00
CA VAL A 65 0.97 -6.57 1.84
C VAL A 65 2.45 -6.81 2.07
N GLY A 66 3.08 -7.53 1.15
CA GLY A 66 4.50 -7.87 1.17
C GLY A 66 5.39 -6.82 0.52
N THR A 67 6.57 -6.59 1.07
CA THR A 67 7.69 -5.87 0.44
C THR A 67 9.02 -6.49 0.85
N HIS A 68 10.13 -6.13 0.20
CA HIS A 68 11.45 -6.65 0.54
C HIS A 68 11.89 -6.23 1.95
N ASN A 69 12.75 -7.03 2.57
CA ASN A 69 13.31 -6.79 3.92
C ASN A 69 14.70 -6.13 3.90
N GLY A 70 15.03 -5.39 2.83
CA GLY A 70 16.31 -4.68 2.69
C GLY A 70 16.30 -3.28 3.30
N SER A 71 17.20 -2.41 2.83
CA SER A 71 17.13 -0.96 3.08
C SER A 71 15.81 -0.41 2.56
N PHE A 72 15.28 0.65 3.17
CA PHE A 72 14.07 1.30 2.67
C PHE A 72 14.38 2.06 1.38
N HIS A 73 13.63 1.75 0.33
CA HIS A 73 13.64 2.53 -0.90
C HIS A 73 12.42 3.46 -0.93
N CYS A 74 12.56 4.62 -1.57
CA CYS A 74 11.48 5.61 -1.58
C CYS A 74 10.23 5.10 -2.33
N ASP A 75 10.45 4.32 -3.38
CA ASP A 75 9.38 3.79 -4.22
C ASP A 75 8.60 2.65 -3.55
N GLU A 76 9.26 1.70 -2.86
CA GLU A 76 8.52 0.70 -2.09
C GLU A 76 7.72 1.35 -0.95
N ALA A 77 8.31 2.32 -0.25
CA ALA A 77 7.67 2.95 0.90
C ALA A 77 6.44 3.74 0.47
N LEU A 78 6.56 4.47 -0.65
CA LEU A 78 5.46 5.19 -1.27
C LEU A 78 4.39 4.23 -1.80
N GLY A 79 4.78 3.12 -2.45
CA GLY A 79 3.87 2.08 -2.93
C GLY A 79 3.05 1.47 -1.79
N CYS A 80 3.71 1.08 -0.70
CA CYS A 80 3.07 0.54 0.51
C CYS A 80 2.11 1.54 1.15
N PHE A 81 2.48 2.83 1.18
CA PHE A 81 1.58 3.88 1.67
C PHE A 81 0.34 4.02 0.77
N MET A 82 0.53 4.13 -0.55
CA MET A 82 -0.57 4.32 -1.51
C MET A 82 -1.57 3.17 -1.51
N ILE A 83 -1.10 1.93 -1.56
CA ILE A 83 -2.00 0.77 -1.62
C ILE A 83 -2.86 0.68 -0.35
N ARG A 84 -2.34 1.07 0.82
CA ARG A 84 -3.10 1.15 2.08
C ARG A 84 -4.20 2.22 2.10
N LEU A 85 -4.24 3.12 1.13
CA LEU A 85 -5.31 4.12 0.99
C LEU A 85 -6.52 3.58 0.21
N THR A 86 -6.33 2.48 -0.54
CA THR A 86 -7.39 1.82 -1.31
C THR A 86 -8.46 1.23 -0.40
N ASN A 87 -9.60 0.88 -0.96
CA ASN A 87 -10.69 0.20 -0.26
C ASN A 87 -10.32 -1.24 0.07
N ARG A 88 -9.70 -1.94 -0.88
CA ARG A 88 -9.37 -3.36 -0.73
C ARG A 88 -8.26 -3.60 0.30
N PHE A 89 -7.26 -2.73 0.37
CA PHE A 89 -6.11 -2.87 1.28
C PHE A 89 -6.11 -1.82 2.39
N PHE A 90 -7.28 -1.25 2.72
CA PHE A 90 -7.35 -0.19 3.72
C PHE A 90 -6.77 -0.67 5.05
N GLY A 91 -5.74 0.03 5.54
CA GLY A 91 -5.11 -0.31 6.82
C GLY A 91 -4.32 -1.62 6.82
N ALA A 92 -4.06 -2.23 5.67
CA ALA A 92 -3.34 -3.50 5.56
C ALA A 92 -2.02 -3.54 6.34
N GLU A 93 -1.71 -4.70 6.91
CA GLU A 93 -0.43 -4.98 7.56
C GLU A 93 0.69 -5.03 6.51
N ILE A 94 1.82 -4.37 6.78
CA ILE A 94 3.01 -4.45 5.93
C ILE A 94 3.94 -5.54 6.45
N VAL A 95 4.17 -6.55 5.63
CA VAL A 95 5.06 -7.68 5.89
C VAL A 95 6.35 -7.48 5.09
N ARG A 96 7.50 -7.41 5.77
CA ARG A 96 8.81 -7.28 5.11
C ARG A 96 9.49 -8.65 5.01
N SER A 97 9.59 -9.21 3.81
CA SER A 97 10.22 -10.52 3.57
C SER A 97 10.76 -10.64 2.15
N ARG A 98 11.69 -11.57 1.94
CA ARG A 98 12.11 -12.06 0.61
C ARG A 98 11.85 -13.54 0.42
N ASP A 99 11.33 -14.22 1.45
CA ASP A 99 11.01 -15.66 1.37
C ASP A 99 9.82 -15.86 0.43
N PRO A 100 9.99 -16.55 -0.71
CA PRO A 100 8.90 -16.80 -1.66
C PRO A 100 7.68 -17.45 -1.02
N LYS A 101 7.88 -18.34 -0.02
CA LYS A 101 6.78 -19.01 0.68
C LYS A 101 5.92 -18.03 1.46
N VAL A 102 6.57 -17.09 2.15
CA VAL A 102 5.85 -16.01 2.85
C VAL A 102 5.11 -15.14 1.84
N LEU A 103 5.76 -14.74 0.74
CA LEU A 103 5.18 -13.85 -0.26
C LEU A 103 3.98 -14.45 -1.02
N GLU A 104 3.94 -15.77 -1.16
CA GLU A 104 2.84 -16.49 -1.81
C GLU A 104 1.53 -16.41 -1.00
N GLU A 105 1.64 -16.38 0.34
CA GLU A 105 0.49 -16.28 1.25
C GLU A 105 -0.09 -14.87 1.39
N LEU A 106 0.58 -13.83 0.86
CA LEU A 106 0.18 -12.44 1.02
C LEU A 106 -0.81 -11.99 -0.05
N ASP A 107 -1.71 -11.09 0.34
CA ASP A 107 -2.77 -10.59 -0.54
C ASP A 107 -2.19 -9.73 -1.68
N ALA A 108 -1.16 -8.93 -1.41
CA ALA A 108 -0.41 -8.18 -2.44
C ALA A 108 1.09 -8.21 -2.14
N VAL A 109 1.92 -8.01 -3.16
CA VAL A 109 3.38 -7.94 -3.02
C VAL A 109 3.94 -6.85 -3.93
N LEU A 110 4.78 -5.98 -3.36
CA LEU A 110 5.39 -4.84 -4.03
C LEU A 110 6.91 -4.96 -3.94
N ASP A 111 7.61 -4.54 -4.98
CA ASP A 111 9.07 -4.38 -4.97
C ASP A 111 9.90 -5.63 -4.63
N VAL A 112 9.26 -6.80 -4.66
CA VAL A 112 9.89 -8.10 -4.39
C VAL A 112 9.13 -9.23 -5.08
N GLY A 113 9.83 -10.34 -5.32
CA GLY A 113 9.26 -11.56 -5.92
C GLY A 113 9.46 -11.66 -7.43
N GLY A 114 9.95 -10.61 -8.10
CA GLY A 114 10.29 -10.63 -9.52
C GLY A 114 9.08 -10.79 -10.43
N VAL A 115 7.88 -10.38 -10.00
CA VAL A 115 6.63 -10.54 -10.77
C VAL A 115 5.84 -9.24 -10.83
N TYR A 116 5.42 -8.87 -12.04
CA TYR A 116 4.37 -7.88 -12.28
C TYR A 116 3.13 -8.59 -12.83
N ASP A 117 2.09 -8.65 -12.00
CA ASP A 117 0.80 -9.25 -12.33
C ASP A 117 -0.30 -8.49 -11.58
N PRO A 118 -0.98 -7.53 -12.24
CA PRO A 118 -2.06 -6.76 -11.64
C PRO A 118 -3.27 -7.60 -11.22
N SER A 119 -3.48 -8.77 -11.83
CA SER A 119 -4.60 -9.65 -11.48
C SER A 119 -4.38 -10.35 -10.13
N ARG A 120 -3.11 -10.50 -9.73
CA ARG A 120 -2.68 -11.08 -8.46
C ARG A 120 -2.09 -10.05 -7.50
N ASP A 121 -2.26 -8.75 -7.79
CA ASP A 121 -1.71 -7.67 -6.98
C ASP A 121 -0.20 -7.80 -6.71
N ARG A 122 0.56 -8.16 -7.76
CA ARG A 122 2.02 -8.25 -7.75
C ARG A 122 2.60 -7.08 -8.54
N TYR A 123 3.40 -6.25 -7.88
CA TYR A 123 3.91 -4.98 -8.39
C TYR A 123 5.42 -4.85 -8.17
N ASP A 124 6.18 -5.79 -8.71
CA ASP A 124 7.64 -5.71 -8.78
C ASP A 124 8.08 -5.24 -10.17
N HIS A 125 9.16 -4.49 -10.26
CA HIS A 125 9.76 -3.96 -11.49
C HIS A 125 11.19 -4.47 -11.75
N HIS A 126 11.74 -5.33 -10.88
CA HIS A 126 13.12 -5.82 -10.94
C HIS A 126 13.38 -6.87 -12.03
N GLN A 127 12.41 -7.19 -12.89
CA GLN A 127 12.56 -8.23 -13.89
C GLN A 127 13.53 -7.82 -14.98
N LYS A 128 14.34 -8.77 -15.46
CA LYS A 128 15.19 -8.54 -16.62
C LYS A 128 14.30 -8.25 -17.83
N GLY A 129 14.54 -7.11 -18.48
CA GLY A 129 13.74 -6.67 -19.63
C GLY A 129 12.42 -5.99 -19.24
N PHE A 130 12.18 -5.69 -17.95
CA PHE A 130 11.01 -4.91 -17.55
C PHE A 130 10.94 -3.59 -18.31
N GLY A 131 9.76 -3.32 -18.89
CA GLY A 131 9.54 -2.21 -19.81
C GLY A 131 8.16 -1.58 -19.67
N GLU A 132 7.45 -1.85 -18.57
CA GLU A 132 6.12 -1.29 -18.36
C GLU A 132 6.22 0.23 -18.17
N VAL A 133 5.40 0.95 -18.93
CA VAL A 133 5.28 2.41 -18.87
C VAL A 133 3.83 2.80 -18.59
N PHE A 134 3.60 4.06 -18.24
CA PHE A 134 2.23 4.54 -17.95
C PHE A 134 1.33 4.54 -19.20
N GLY A 135 1.91 4.64 -20.40
CA GLY A 135 1.19 4.86 -21.66
C GLY A 135 1.11 6.35 -21.99
N TYR A 136 0.18 6.76 -22.87
CA TYR A 136 -0.11 8.19 -23.16
C TYR A 136 1.11 9.03 -23.61
N GLY A 137 2.07 8.41 -24.30
CA GLY A 137 3.29 9.07 -24.74
C GLY A 137 4.40 9.18 -23.69
N PHE A 138 4.21 8.59 -22.50
CA PHE A 138 5.27 8.42 -21.51
C PHE A 138 6.13 7.19 -21.82
N ASN A 139 7.45 7.38 -21.79
CA ASN A 139 8.43 6.32 -22.04
C ASN A 139 9.21 5.91 -20.77
N THR A 140 8.94 6.58 -19.64
CA THR A 140 9.58 6.28 -18.37
C THR A 140 9.06 4.96 -17.82
N LYS A 141 9.98 4.03 -17.53
CA LYS A 141 9.66 2.77 -16.88
C LYS A 141 9.12 3.00 -15.48
N LEU A 142 8.12 2.22 -15.09
CA LEU A 142 7.49 2.37 -13.78
C LEU A 142 8.31 1.68 -12.69
N SER A 143 8.43 2.35 -11.54
CA SER A 143 8.84 1.72 -10.28
C SER A 143 7.67 1.00 -9.63
N SER A 144 7.90 0.31 -8.51
CA SER A 144 6.84 -0.34 -7.73
C SER A 144 5.73 0.64 -7.32
N ALA A 145 6.08 1.85 -6.85
CA ALA A 145 5.11 2.93 -6.64
C ALA A 145 4.36 3.33 -7.92
N GLY A 146 5.07 3.43 -9.05
CA GLY A 146 4.46 3.76 -10.33
C GLY A 146 3.43 2.71 -10.79
N LEU A 147 3.71 1.42 -10.54
CA LEU A 147 2.79 0.32 -10.84
C LEU A 147 1.54 0.39 -9.95
N VAL A 148 1.71 0.60 -8.65
CA VAL A 148 0.58 0.80 -7.73
C VAL A 148 -0.26 2.01 -8.16
N TYR A 149 0.38 3.13 -8.49
CA TYR A 149 -0.33 4.33 -8.96
C TYR A 149 -1.08 4.09 -10.28
N LYS A 150 -0.50 3.33 -11.22
CA LYS A 150 -1.14 2.98 -12.48
C LYS A 150 -2.47 2.26 -12.29
N HIS A 151 -2.57 1.38 -11.29
CA HIS A 151 -3.78 0.57 -11.04
C HIS A 151 -4.76 1.19 -10.04
N PHE A 152 -4.26 1.92 -9.03
CA PHE A 152 -5.10 2.45 -7.94
C PHE A 152 -5.13 3.98 -7.85
N GLY A 153 -4.35 4.70 -8.67
CA GLY A 153 -4.20 6.15 -8.55
C GLY A 153 -5.51 6.92 -8.65
N LEU A 154 -6.39 6.53 -9.59
CA LEU A 154 -7.71 7.12 -9.72
C LEU A 154 -8.60 6.87 -8.50
N GLU A 155 -8.59 5.64 -7.97
CA GLU A 155 -9.35 5.30 -6.75
C GLU A 155 -8.90 6.16 -5.57
N ILE A 156 -7.59 6.25 -5.35
CA ILE A 156 -6.99 7.02 -4.26
C ILE A 156 -7.37 8.51 -4.38
N MET A 157 -7.27 9.07 -5.59
CA MET A 157 -7.64 10.46 -5.85
C MET A 157 -9.13 10.69 -5.56
N LEU A 158 -10.02 9.89 -6.16
CA LEU A 158 -11.46 10.06 -5.99
C LEU A 158 -11.88 9.97 -4.52
N LYS A 159 -11.31 9.02 -3.76
CA LYS A 159 -11.61 8.87 -2.33
C LYS A 159 -11.23 10.11 -1.52
N ARG A 160 -10.12 10.78 -1.86
CA ARG A 160 -9.67 11.99 -1.15
C ARG A 160 -10.46 13.23 -1.55
N PHE A 161 -10.74 13.39 -2.84
CA PHE A 161 -11.56 14.53 -3.31
C PHE A 161 -13.02 14.42 -2.86
N SER A 162 -13.61 13.23 -2.85
CA SER A 162 -14.97 13.03 -2.33
C SER A 162 -15.06 13.30 -0.82
N LEU A 163 -14.02 12.92 -0.05
CA LEU A 163 -13.94 13.24 1.37
C LEU A 163 -13.84 14.75 1.60
N MET A 164 -13.06 15.48 0.78
CA MET A 164 -12.95 16.94 0.87
C MET A 164 -14.27 17.66 0.54
N LYS A 165 -15.04 17.17 -0.44
CA LYS A 165 -16.36 17.74 -0.74
C LYS A 165 -17.34 17.58 0.43
N LEU A 166 -17.30 16.46 1.13
CA LEU A 166 -18.18 16.20 2.28
C LEU A 166 -17.84 17.07 3.50
N ILE A 167 -16.58 17.50 3.64
CA ILE A 167 -16.12 18.34 4.77
C ILE A 167 -16.38 19.84 4.51
N LEU A 168 -16.54 20.23 3.24
CA LEU A 168 -16.72 21.63 2.82
C LEU A 168 -18.20 22.02 2.57
N THR A 169 -19.14 21.11 2.82
CA THR A 169 -20.59 21.32 2.77
C THR A 169 -21.19 21.14 4.15
#